data_AF-A0A9W6U7A6-F1
#
_entry.id   AF-A0A9W6U7A6-F1
#
_cell.length_a   1.000
_cell.length_b   1.000
_cell.length_c   1.000
_cell.angle_alpha   90.00
_cell.angle_beta   90.00
_cell.angle_gamma   90.00
#
_symmetry.space_group_name_H-M   'P 1'
#
loop_
_entity.id
_entity.type
_entity.pdbx_description
1 polymer ?
#
loop_
_entity_poly.entity_id
_entity_poly.type
_entity_poly.pdbx_seq_one_letter_code
_entity_poly.pdbx_strand_id
1 'polypeptide(L)'
;MLACYILVPPLGSDWSSLEITSAAINKLSADQNWLQVLRGGRIRILMNKFKNVKHMGSQAVEIDPPRLKRYLRYWVDLLTRLTSESPKQLFIWRLSPDKNVNLSTTNRESFSKALSRAYEGVLSKRQTVNSFRHAYEKHIQTDHKYQKMTVAERDRAHGQLLHSHRTGLLYNWQVREDS
;
A
#
# COMPACT_ATOMS: atom_id res chain seq x y z
N MET A 1 -6.69 -7.16 -1.72
CA MET A 1 -6.72 -6.09 -0.70
C MET A 1 -5.83 -6.44 0.50
N LEU A 2 -6.17 -7.48 1.29
CA LEU A 2 -5.41 -7.92 2.47
C LEU A 2 -3.90 -8.11 2.20
N ALA A 3 -3.56 -8.85 1.14
CA ALA A 3 -2.18 -9.13 0.76
C ALA A 3 -1.32 -7.87 0.54
N CYS A 4 -1.93 -6.75 0.11
CA CYS A 4 -1.23 -5.47 -0.12
C CYS A 4 -0.76 -4.78 1.17
N TYR A 5 -1.26 -5.21 2.32
CA TYR A 5 -0.90 -4.65 3.62
C TYR A 5 -0.10 -5.62 4.49
N ILE A 6 -0.03 -6.89 4.08
CA ILE A 6 0.78 -7.93 4.72
C ILE A 6 2.12 -8.06 4.01
N LEU A 7 2.13 -8.05 2.68
CA LEU A 7 3.32 -8.43 1.89
C LEU A 7 4.20 -7.25 1.49
N VAL A 8 3.73 -6.01 1.62
CA VAL A 8 4.49 -4.80 1.30
C VAL A 8 4.25 -3.74 2.37
N PRO A 9 5.15 -2.74 2.48
CA PRO A 9 4.95 -1.61 3.37
C PRO A 9 3.52 -1.06 3.30
N PRO A 10 2.81 -0.94 4.43
CA PRO A 10 1.45 -0.46 4.42
C PRO A 10 1.41 1.03 4.05
N LEU A 11 1.01 1.31 2.80
CA LEU A 11 0.88 2.66 2.25
C LEU A 11 -0.32 3.46 2.80
N GLY A 12 -0.73 3.18 4.04
CA GLY A 12 -1.90 3.83 4.60
C GLY A 12 -3.17 3.50 3.82
N SER A 13 -4.12 4.45 3.76
CA SER A 13 -5.32 4.37 2.92
C SER A 13 -5.09 4.88 1.49
N ASP A 14 -3.85 5.15 1.09
CA ASP A 14 -3.52 5.68 -0.24
C ASP A 14 -3.56 4.60 -1.34
N TRP A 15 -3.69 3.32 -0.96
CA TRP A 15 -3.96 2.22 -1.91
C TRP A 15 -5.23 2.45 -2.75
N SER A 16 -6.26 3.12 -2.19
CA SER A 16 -7.51 3.36 -2.92
C SER A 16 -7.39 4.48 -3.95
N SER A 17 -6.37 5.33 -3.90
CA SER A 17 -6.18 6.44 -4.83
C SER A 17 -5.16 6.16 -5.93
N LEU A 18 -4.52 4.98 -5.92
CA LEU A 18 -3.55 4.59 -6.95
C LEU A 18 -4.25 4.38 -8.29
N GLU A 19 -3.75 5.06 -9.32
CA GLU A 19 -4.11 4.79 -10.71
C GLU A 19 -3.12 3.86 -11.40
N ILE A 20 -3.65 2.92 -12.19
CA ILE A 20 -2.86 1.94 -12.92
C ILE A 20 -2.33 2.58 -14.19
N THR A 21 -1.04 2.39 -14.46
CA THR A 21 -0.41 2.87 -15.69
C THR A 21 0.70 1.94 -16.16
N SER A 22 0.93 1.90 -17.46
CA SER A 22 2.12 1.29 -18.08
C SER A 22 3.08 2.33 -18.66
N ALA A 23 2.74 3.62 -18.55
CA ALA A 23 3.54 4.71 -19.11
C ALA A 23 4.86 4.89 -18.36
N ALA A 24 5.87 5.38 -19.07
CA ALA A 24 7.16 5.73 -18.49
C ALA A 24 7.04 6.85 -17.45
N ILE A 25 7.91 6.84 -16.43
CA ILE A 25 7.84 7.75 -15.27
C ILE A 25 7.80 9.23 -15.68
N ASN A 26 8.57 9.62 -16.70
CA ASN A 26 8.65 11.00 -17.18
C ASN A 26 7.36 11.51 -17.86
N LYS A 27 6.38 10.63 -18.11
CA LYS A 27 5.07 10.98 -18.67
C LYS A 27 3.96 11.02 -17.61
N LEU A 28 4.28 10.69 -16.37
CA LEU A 28 3.30 10.63 -15.29
C LEU A 28 3.19 11.98 -14.59
N SER A 29 1.95 12.38 -14.28
CA SER A 29 1.71 13.58 -13.47
C SER A 29 2.24 13.39 -12.04
N ALA A 30 2.84 14.44 -11.50
CA ALA A 30 3.26 14.52 -10.10
C ALA A 30 2.07 14.74 -9.13
N ASP A 31 0.89 15.08 -9.63
CA ASP A 31 -0.29 15.37 -8.79
C ASP A 31 -1.04 14.11 -8.33
N GLN A 32 -0.54 12.93 -8.71
CA GLN A 32 -1.20 11.65 -8.52
C GLN A 32 -0.24 10.53 -8.10
N ASN A 33 -0.78 9.58 -7.34
CA ASN A 33 -0.09 8.33 -7.02
C ASN A 33 -0.40 7.26 -8.06
N TRP A 34 0.61 6.47 -8.42
CA TRP A 34 0.52 5.52 -9.52
C TRP A 34 0.88 4.10 -9.07
N LEU A 35 0.17 3.12 -9.61
CA LEU A 35 0.61 1.74 -9.69
C LEU A 35 1.11 1.49 -11.11
N GLN A 36 2.43 1.51 -11.27
CA GLN A 36 3.08 1.33 -12.56
C GLN A 36 3.34 -0.16 -12.82
N VAL A 37 2.81 -0.67 -13.92
CA VAL A 37 3.07 -2.03 -14.43
C VAL A 37 4.06 -1.93 -15.58
N LEU A 38 5.26 -2.44 -15.35
CA LEU A 38 6.38 -2.38 -16.28
C LEU A 38 6.54 -3.69 -17.07
N ARG A 39 7.31 -3.63 -18.17
CA ARG A 39 7.71 -4.81 -18.92
C ARG A 39 8.39 -5.84 -17.99
N GLY A 40 8.16 -7.13 -18.27
CA GLY A 40 8.66 -8.23 -17.43
C GLY A 40 7.86 -8.46 -16.13
N GLY A 41 6.68 -7.86 -15.99
CA GLY A 41 5.80 -8.07 -14.83
C GLY A 41 6.29 -7.41 -13.54
N ARG A 42 7.22 -6.45 -13.65
CA ARG A 42 7.62 -5.60 -12.54
C ARG A 42 6.48 -4.64 -12.21
N ILE A 43 6.18 -4.49 -10.93
CA ILE A 43 5.16 -3.58 -10.45
C ILE A 43 5.81 -2.65 -9.42
N ARG A 44 5.59 -1.35 -9.61
CA ARG A 44 6.11 -0.30 -8.76
C ARG A 44 4.96 0.63 -8.35
N ILE A 45 5.01 1.12 -7.13
CA ILE A 45 4.11 2.14 -6.62
C ILE A 45 4.89 3.45 -6.58
N LEU A 46 4.33 4.50 -7.19
CA LEU A 46 4.86 5.85 -7.16
C LEU A 46 3.95 6.70 -6.28
N MET A 47 4.51 7.17 -5.17
CA MET A 47 3.82 7.98 -4.18
C MET A 47 4.28 9.44 -4.35
N ASN A 48 3.51 10.22 -5.09
CA ASN A 48 3.76 11.66 -5.30
C ASN A 48 2.85 12.54 -4.42
N LYS A 49 1.82 11.97 -3.79
CA LYS A 49 0.85 12.67 -2.96
C LYS A 49 0.58 11.87 -1.69
N PHE A 50 1.18 12.33 -0.59
CA PHE A 50 0.97 11.80 0.76
C PHE A 50 1.31 12.89 1.78
N LYS A 51 0.88 12.69 3.04
CA LYS A 51 0.97 13.70 4.12
C LYS A 51 2.35 14.38 4.24
N ASN A 52 3.43 13.63 4.04
CA ASN A 52 4.80 14.08 4.28
C ASN A 52 5.60 14.36 2.99
N VAL A 53 4.94 14.41 1.83
CA VAL A 53 5.64 14.51 0.54
C VAL A 53 6.48 15.78 0.41
N LYS A 54 6.05 16.91 0.98
CA LYS A 54 6.79 18.17 0.93
C LYS A 54 8.20 18.07 1.55
N HIS A 55 8.38 17.20 2.54
CA HIS A 55 9.65 17.04 3.24
C HIS A 55 10.49 15.88 2.72
N MET A 56 9.84 14.86 2.18
CA MET A 56 10.51 13.61 1.76
C MET A 56 10.72 13.51 0.25
N GLY A 57 10.01 14.33 -0.53
CA GLY A 57 9.89 14.12 -1.96
C GLY A 57 9.08 12.86 -2.30
N SER A 58 8.89 12.64 -3.61
CA SER A 58 8.20 11.46 -4.12
C SER A 58 8.92 10.18 -3.71
N GLN A 59 8.14 9.15 -3.38
CA GLN A 59 8.66 7.84 -2.97
C GLN A 59 8.29 6.80 -4.02
N ALA A 60 9.17 5.83 -4.24
CA ALA A 60 8.92 4.68 -5.09
C ALA A 60 9.08 3.39 -4.28
N VAL A 61 8.08 2.52 -4.33
CA VAL A 61 8.09 1.22 -3.67
C VAL A 61 7.98 0.14 -4.73
N GLU A 62 8.98 -0.73 -4.83
CA GLU A 62 8.84 -1.91 -5.69
C GLU A 62 8.03 -2.98 -4.97
N ILE A 63 7.09 -3.56 -5.69
CA ILE A 63 6.37 -4.74 -5.21
C ILE A 63 7.22 -5.93 -5.59
N ASP A 64 8.01 -6.45 -4.66
CA ASP A 64 8.87 -7.60 -4.91
C ASP A 64 8.16 -8.96 -4.81
N PRO A 65 7.28 -9.20 -3.80
CA PRO A 65 6.71 -10.52 -3.58
C PRO A 65 5.98 -11.08 -4.81
N PRO A 66 6.42 -12.21 -5.38
CA PRO A 66 5.80 -12.79 -6.59
C PRO A 66 4.32 -13.13 -6.40
N ARG A 67 3.93 -13.53 -5.18
CA ARG A 67 2.53 -13.81 -4.82
C ARG A 67 1.67 -12.56 -4.94
N LEU A 68 2.15 -11.40 -4.46
CA LEU A 68 1.41 -10.16 -4.55
C LEU A 68 1.25 -9.70 -6.00
N LYS A 69 2.32 -9.78 -6.81
CA LYS A 69 2.23 -9.50 -8.26
C LYS A 69 1.14 -10.33 -8.94
N ARG A 70 1.10 -11.64 -8.62
CA ARG A 70 0.09 -12.56 -9.14
C ARG A 70 -1.33 -12.17 -8.72
N TYR A 71 -1.54 -11.84 -7.45
CA TYR A 71 -2.86 -11.42 -6.95
C TYR A 71 -3.33 -10.11 -7.57
N LEU A 72 -2.44 -9.14 -7.75
CA LEU A 72 -2.77 -7.89 -8.42
C LEU A 72 -3.17 -8.13 -9.88
N ARG A 73 -2.45 -8.99 -10.60
CA ARG A 73 -2.80 -9.36 -11.97
C ARG A 73 -4.17 -10.04 -12.05
N TYR A 74 -4.42 -11.06 -11.21
CA TYR A 74 -5.73 -11.73 -11.20
C TYR A 74 -6.88 -10.77 -10.90
N TRP A 75 -6.65 -9.79 -10.02
CA TRP A 75 -7.64 -8.78 -9.73
C TRP A 75 -7.89 -7.84 -10.92
N VAL A 76 -6.85 -7.37 -11.60
CA VAL A 76 -6.97 -6.56 -12.83
C VAL A 76 -7.72 -7.34 -13.92
N ASP A 77 -7.36 -8.60 -14.13
CA ASP A 77 -7.96 -9.47 -15.14
C ASP A 77 -9.46 -9.67 -14.86
N LEU A 78 -9.82 -9.92 -13.59
CA LEU A 78 -11.21 -10.04 -13.16
C LEU A 78 -11.99 -8.75 -13.38
N LEU A 79 -11.44 -7.61 -12.95
CA LEU A 79 -12.09 -6.31 -13.15
C LEU A 79 -12.32 -6.04 -14.63
N THR A 80 -11.30 -6.27 -15.47
CA THR A 80 -11.39 -6.06 -16.93
C THR A 80 -12.51 -6.89 -17.55
N ARG A 81 -12.69 -8.15 -17.09
CA ARG A 81 -13.79 -9.00 -17.56
C ARG A 81 -15.16 -8.50 -17.12
N LEU A 82 -15.26 -7.91 -15.93
CA LEU A 82 -16.52 -7.40 -15.39
C LEU A 82 -16.89 -6.02 -15.96
N THR A 83 -15.92 -5.16 -16.25
CA THR A 83 -16.14 -3.80 -16.79
C THR A 83 -16.02 -3.72 -18.31
N SER A 84 -15.55 -4.77 -18.98
CA SER A 84 -15.15 -4.78 -20.40
C SER A 84 -14.04 -3.77 -20.76
N GLU A 85 -13.41 -3.14 -19.77
CA GLU A 85 -12.36 -2.15 -19.92
C GLU A 85 -11.28 -2.32 -18.85
N SER A 86 -10.03 -1.98 -19.16
CA SER A 86 -8.97 -2.03 -18.16
C SER A 86 -9.26 -1.04 -17.02
N PRO A 87 -9.29 -1.48 -15.74
CA PRO A 87 -9.61 -0.60 -14.63
C PRO A 87 -8.54 0.48 -14.47
N LYS A 88 -8.97 1.74 -14.27
CA LYS A 88 -8.05 2.84 -13.93
C LYS A 88 -7.56 2.77 -12.49
N GLN A 89 -8.37 2.25 -11.56
CA GLN A 89 -8.06 2.14 -10.14
C GLN A 89 -8.38 0.74 -9.65
N LEU A 90 -7.56 0.16 -8.75
CA LEU A 90 -7.75 -1.23 -8.31
C LEU A 90 -8.78 -1.40 -7.19
N PHE A 91 -8.73 -0.51 -6.20
CA PHE A 91 -9.32 -0.78 -4.89
C PHE A 91 -10.53 0.09 -4.55
N ILE A 92 -10.99 0.90 -5.51
CA ILE A 92 -12.30 1.54 -5.42
C ILE A 92 -13.44 0.55 -5.67
N TRP A 93 -13.15 -0.63 -6.23
CA TRP A 93 -14.18 -1.56 -6.65
C TRP A 93 -14.54 -2.57 -5.55
N ARG A 94 -15.83 -2.76 -5.33
CA ARG A 94 -16.37 -3.82 -4.49
C ARG A 94 -17.37 -4.65 -5.30
N LEU A 95 -17.22 -5.98 -5.22
CA LEU A 95 -18.23 -6.91 -5.71
C LEU A 95 -19.46 -6.81 -4.82
N SER A 96 -20.59 -6.42 -5.41
CA SER A 96 -21.90 -6.46 -4.78
C SER A 96 -22.51 -7.83 -5.06
N PRO A 97 -22.90 -8.60 -4.02
CA PRO A 97 -23.61 -9.85 -4.22
C PRO A 97 -25.10 -9.54 -4.49
N ASP A 98 -25.38 -8.95 -5.64
CA ASP A 98 -26.70 -9.07 -6.24
C ASP A 98 -26.73 -10.29 -7.17
N LYS A 99 -27.89 -10.60 -7.76
CA LYS A 99 -28.07 -11.78 -8.63
C LYS A 99 -27.06 -11.85 -9.80
N ASN A 100 -26.35 -10.76 -10.13
CA ASN A 100 -25.49 -10.64 -11.30
C ASN A 100 -24.02 -10.22 -11.00
N VAL A 101 -23.60 -10.13 -9.74
CA VAL A 101 -22.23 -9.70 -9.36
C VAL A 101 -21.83 -8.37 -10.03
N ASN A 102 -22.36 -7.27 -9.52
CA ASN A 102 -22.01 -5.94 -10.02
C ASN A 102 -20.85 -5.29 -9.25
N LEU A 103 -20.15 -4.34 -9.90
CA LEU A 103 -19.12 -3.53 -9.27
C LEU A 103 -19.72 -2.24 -8.71
N SER A 104 -19.38 -1.91 -7.47
CA SER A 104 -19.66 -0.61 -6.84
C SER A 104 -18.36 0.12 -6.55
N THR A 105 -18.37 1.45 -6.72
CA THR A 105 -17.24 2.30 -6.34
C THR A 105 -17.31 2.63 -4.84
N THR A 106 -16.16 2.77 -4.21
CA THR A 106 -16.04 3.02 -2.77
C THR A 106 -15.09 4.17 -2.51
N ASN A 107 -15.43 5.02 -1.55
CA ASN A 107 -14.56 6.10 -1.09
C ASN A 107 -13.50 5.58 -0.09
N ARG A 108 -12.49 6.41 0.20
CA ARG A 108 -11.36 6.07 1.07
C ARG A 108 -11.77 5.56 2.46
N GLU A 109 -12.83 6.12 3.02
CA GLU A 109 -13.36 5.74 4.34
C GLU A 109 -14.01 4.35 4.29
N SER A 110 -14.83 4.11 3.28
CA SER A 110 -15.51 2.84 3.05
C SER A 110 -14.51 1.73 2.72
N PHE A 111 -13.46 2.05 1.97
CA PHE A 111 -12.31 1.16 1.75
C PHE A 111 -11.63 0.80 3.08
N SER A 112 -11.35 1.79 3.93
CA SER A 112 -10.72 1.56 5.25
C SER A 112 -11.59 0.68 6.16
N LYS A 113 -12.92 0.86 6.12
CA LYS A 113 -13.88 0.01 6.84
C LYS A 113 -13.92 -1.42 6.29
N ALA A 114 -13.96 -1.57 4.96
CA ALA A 114 -13.96 -2.88 4.30
C ALA A 114 -12.68 -3.66 4.62
N LEU A 115 -11.54 -2.97 4.60
CA LEU A 115 -10.26 -3.53 4.99
C LEU A 115 -10.27 -3.99 6.47
N SER A 116 -10.76 -3.15 7.38
CA SER A 116 -10.86 -3.50 8.82
C SER A 116 -11.71 -4.75 9.05
N ARG A 117 -12.83 -4.88 8.35
CA ARG A 117 -13.71 -6.07 8.42
C ARG A 117 -13.04 -7.31 7.84
N ALA A 118 -12.35 -7.17 6.71
CA ALA A 118 -11.61 -8.28 6.10
C ALA A 118 -10.53 -8.83 7.05
N TYR A 119 -9.90 -7.97 7.86
CA TYR A 119 -8.96 -8.40 8.89
C TYR A 119 -9.59 -9.13 10.05
N GLU A 120 -10.72 -8.61 10.56
CA GLU A 120 -11.42 -9.23 11.66
C GLU A 120 -11.81 -10.68 11.34
N GLY A 121 -12.22 -10.95 10.10
CA GLY A 121 -12.51 -12.32 9.64
C GLY A 121 -11.31 -13.26 9.58
N VAL A 122 -10.07 -12.75 9.53
CA VAL A 122 -8.85 -13.57 9.45
C VAL A 122 -8.12 -13.67 10.78
N LEU A 123 -8.06 -12.58 11.54
CA LEU A 123 -7.27 -12.45 12.77
C LEU A 123 -8.13 -12.50 14.04
N SER A 124 -9.45 -12.68 13.90
CA SER A 124 -10.43 -12.65 15.01
C SER A 124 -10.34 -11.40 15.89
N LYS A 125 -9.73 -10.33 15.38
CA LYS A 125 -9.54 -9.05 16.06
C LYS A 125 -9.56 -7.93 15.03
N ARG A 126 -10.27 -6.84 15.35
CA ARG A 126 -10.34 -5.66 14.50
C ARG A 126 -8.96 -5.00 14.43
N GLN A 127 -8.41 -4.91 13.23
CA GLN A 127 -7.15 -4.22 12.94
C GLN A 127 -7.41 -3.00 12.07
N THR A 128 -6.69 -1.92 12.32
CA THR A 128 -6.73 -0.70 11.50
C THR A 128 -5.53 -0.68 10.55
N VAL A 129 -5.59 0.19 9.53
CA VAL A 129 -4.43 0.47 8.67
C VAL A 129 -3.18 0.84 9.48
N ASN A 130 -3.35 1.63 10.55
CA ASN A 130 -2.24 2.02 11.42
C ASN A 130 -1.66 0.83 12.18
N SER A 131 -2.49 -0.14 12.58
CA SER A 131 -2.03 -1.37 13.24
C SER A 131 -1.02 -2.14 12.38
N PHE A 132 -1.24 -2.25 11.07
CA PHE A 132 -0.28 -2.87 10.14
C PHE A 132 0.99 -2.05 10.01
N ARG A 133 0.86 -0.72 9.98
CA ARG A 133 2.01 0.17 9.95
C ARG A 133 2.89 -0.02 11.17
N HIS A 134 2.32 -0.06 12.37
CA HIS A 134 3.08 -0.35 13.59
C HIS A 134 3.69 -1.75 13.61
N ALA A 135 2.96 -2.77 13.14
CA ALA A 135 3.49 -4.13 13.06
C ALA A 135 4.69 -4.22 12.10
N TYR A 136 4.59 -3.59 10.93
CA TYR A 136 5.66 -3.53 9.95
C TYR A 136 6.85 -2.72 10.46
N GLU A 137 6.59 -1.56 11.08
CA GLU A 137 7.59 -0.72 11.74
C GLU A 137 8.39 -1.50 12.77
N LYS A 138 7.69 -2.22 13.67
CA LYS A 138 8.32 -3.06 14.68
C LYS A 138 9.16 -4.16 14.03
N HIS A 139 8.64 -4.81 12.99
CA HIS A 139 9.36 -5.87 12.28
C HIS A 139 10.65 -5.37 11.61
N ILE A 140 10.62 -4.24 10.92
CA ILE A 140 11.83 -3.70 10.28
C ILE A 140 12.86 -3.34 11.34
N GLN A 141 12.44 -2.73 12.44
CA GLN A 141 13.36 -2.27 13.47
C GLN A 141 13.96 -3.41 14.28
N THR A 142 13.25 -4.54 14.44
CA THR A 142 13.81 -5.73 15.10
C THR A 142 14.64 -6.60 14.16
N ASP A 143 14.66 -6.33 12.85
CA ASP A 143 15.47 -7.09 11.89
C ASP A 143 16.97 -6.80 12.10
N HIS A 144 17.75 -7.87 12.22
CA HIS A 144 19.20 -7.79 12.39
C HIS A 144 19.90 -7.08 11.21
N LYS A 145 19.33 -7.14 10.00
CA LYS A 145 19.82 -6.41 8.83
C LYS A 145 19.62 -4.92 9.00
N TYR A 146 18.45 -4.50 9.49
CA TYR A 146 18.15 -3.09 9.74
C TYR A 146 19.09 -2.48 10.77
N GLN A 147 19.44 -3.25 11.81
CA GLN A 147 20.42 -2.82 12.82
C GLN A 147 21.81 -2.55 12.24
N LYS A 148 22.16 -3.20 11.11
CA LYS A 148 23.44 -3.01 10.40
C LYS A 148 23.39 -1.93 9.31
N MET A 149 22.20 -1.37 9.02
CA MET A 149 22.05 -0.33 8.00
C MET A 149 22.66 1.01 8.45
N THR A 150 23.22 1.73 7.49
CA THR A 150 23.61 3.14 7.61
C THR A 150 22.38 4.03 7.80
N VAL A 151 22.60 5.27 8.27
CA VAL A 151 21.51 6.25 8.43
C VAL A 151 20.74 6.47 7.12
N ALA A 152 21.45 6.60 6.00
CA ALA A 152 20.83 6.79 4.69
C ALA A 152 19.98 5.58 4.24
N GLU A 153 20.39 4.35 4.57
CA GLU A 153 19.63 3.15 4.27
C GLU A 153 18.38 3.03 5.14
N ARG A 154 18.49 3.41 6.42
CA ARG A 154 17.33 3.52 7.32
C ARG A 154 16.35 4.58 6.84
N ASP A 155 16.84 5.75 6.43
CA ASP A 155 15.99 6.79 5.84
C ASP A 155 15.24 6.29 4.60
N ARG A 156 15.88 5.49 3.73
CA ARG A 156 15.20 4.85 2.59
C ARG A 156 14.16 3.82 3.03
N ALA A 157 14.46 2.99 4.02
CA ALA A 157 13.53 1.98 4.54
C ALA A 157 12.27 2.63 5.15
N HIS A 158 12.45 3.69 5.94
CA HIS A 158 11.33 4.47 6.48
C HIS A 158 10.63 5.30 5.38
N GLY A 159 11.38 5.74 4.36
CA GLY A 159 10.84 6.34 3.13
C GLY A 159 9.77 5.47 2.47
N GLN A 160 9.98 4.16 2.39
CA GLN A 160 8.99 3.20 1.89
C GLN A 160 7.72 3.12 2.75
N LEU A 161 7.83 3.49 4.02
CA LEU A 161 6.70 3.62 4.95
C LEU A 161 6.13 5.04 5.00
N LEU A 162 6.53 5.92 4.08
CA LEU A 162 6.02 7.28 3.92
C LEU A 162 6.18 8.15 5.18
N HIS A 163 7.26 7.94 5.93
CA HIS A 163 7.69 8.81 7.02
C HIS A 163 9.21 8.84 7.17
N SER A 164 9.73 9.82 7.92
CA SER A 164 11.17 9.90 8.17
C SER A 164 11.59 8.89 9.25
N HIS A 165 12.85 8.46 9.22
CA HIS A 165 13.44 7.62 10.27
C HIS A 165 13.26 8.26 11.67
N ARG A 166 13.37 9.59 11.78
CA ARG A 166 13.09 10.33 13.03
C ARG A 166 11.67 10.13 13.54
N THR A 167 10.67 10.11 12.66
CA THR A 167 9.29 9.80 13.05
C THR A 167 9.15 8.35 13.51
N GLY A 168 9.88 7.41 12.90
CA GLY A 168 9.92 6.02 13.33
C GLY A 168 10.50 5.84 14.75
N LEU A 169 11.55 6.60 15.08
CA LEU A 169 12.14 6.62 16.42
C LEU A 169 11.17 7.16 17.48
N LEU A 170 10.36 8.17 17.17
CA LEU A 170 9.37 8.72 18.10
C LEU A 170 8.27 7.70 18.46
N TYR A 171 7.87 6.83 17.52
CA TYR A 171 6.91 5.76 17.81
C TYR A 171 7.44 4.74 18.84
N ASN A 172 8.77 4.52 18.89
CA ASN A 172 9.37 3.67 19.93
C ASN A 172 9.40 4.31 21.31
N TRP A 173 9.50 5.63 21.38
CA TRP A 173 9.54 6.35 22.65
C TRP A 173 8.19 6.28 23.35
N GLN A 174 7.09 6.45 22.61
CA GLN A 174 5.74 6.33 23.17
C GLN A 174 5.42 4.91 23.69
N VAL A 175 5.95 3.85 23.05
CA VAL A 175 5.73 2.46 23.52
C VAL A 175 6.53 2.13 24.78
N ARG A 176 7.62 2.84 25.07
CA ARG A 176 8.44 2.64 26.28
C ARG A 176 7.88 3.36 27.52
N GLU A 177 7.00 4.33 27.35
CA GLU A 177 6.34 5.03 28.47
C GLU A 177 5.06 4.30 28.93
N ASP A 178 4.52 3.39 28.12
CA ASP A 178 3.31 2.60 28.41
C ASP A 178 3.60 1.14 28.88
N SER A 179 4.85 0.82 29.21
CA SER A 179 5.31 -0.50 29.69
C SER A 179 5.99 -0.41 31.05
#